data_AF-A0A446CE30-F1
#
_entry.id   AF-A0A446CE30-F1
#
_cell.length_a   1.000
_cell.length_b   1.000
_cell.length_c   1.000
_cell.angle_alpha   90.00
_cell.angle_beta   90.00
_cell.angle_gamma   90.00
#
_symmetry.space_group_name_H-M   'P 1'
#
loop_
_entity.id
_entity.type
_entity.pdbx_description
1 polymer ?
#
loop_
_entity_poly.entity_id
_entity_poly.type
_entity_poly.pdbx_seq_one_letter_code
_entity_poly.pdbx_strand_id
1 'polypeptide(L)'
;MASYMDGLARPIAIEEREDPNAGKPAREWDDENQFSGYVPAFSDEGQALGLDRFHATPHHLGGTMIPVQGYPPFSPYYFEFGEEFACFNFGGGVGQVDLEQMKIDWACG
;
A
#
# COMPACT_ATOMS: atom_id res chain seq x y z
N MET A 1 15.28 22.53 23.19
CA MET A 1 14.05 22.57 24.00
C MET A 1 13.00 21.87 23.15
N ALA A 2 12.63 20.63 23.50
CA ALA A 2 11.57 19.89 22.82
C ALA A 2 10.29 20.71 22.90
N SER A 3 9.63 20.92 21.76
CA SER A 3 8.40 21.72 21.69
C SER A 3 7.32 20.97 22.46
N TYR A 4 6.45 21.65 23.22
CA TYR A 4 5.29 21.01 23.86
C TYR A 4 4.27 20.44 22.85
N MET A 5 4.54 20.64 21.56
CA MET A 5 3.84 20.03 20.43
C MET A 5 4.45 18.67 20.01
N ASP A 6 5.59 18.25 20.56
CA ASP A 6 6.15 16.91 20.35
C ASP A 6 5.17 15.88 20.92
N GLY A 7 4.63 15.02 20.05
CA GLY A 7 3.65 14.00 20.41
C GLY A 7 2.18 14.37 20.17
N LEU A 8 1.86 15.56 19.64
CA LEU A 8 0.55 15.84 19.04
C LEU A 8 0.48 15.21 17.64
N ALA A 9 0.44 13.87 17.59
CA ALA A 9 0.07 13.18 16.36
C ALA A 9 -1.35 13.64 15.99
N ARG A 10 -1.52 14.16 14.76
CA ARG A 10 -2.86 14.43 14.23
C ARG A 10 -3.62 13.09 14.19
N PRO A 11 -4.91 13.06 14.55
CA PRO A 11 -5.68 11.83 14.44
C PRO A 11 -5.65 11.35 12.98
N ILE A 12 -5.40 10.06 12.80
CA ILE A 12 -5.57 9.41 11.49
C ILE A 12 -7.07 9.33 11.23
N ALA A 13 -7.50 9.88 10.09
CA ALA A 13 -8.84 9.67 9.57
C ALA A 13 -8.76 8.62 8.47
N ILE A 14 -9.79 7.78 8.36
CA ILE A 14 -9.91 6.75 7.33
C ILE A 14 -11.26 6.98 6.64
N GLU A 15 -11.25 6.85 5.32
CA GLU A 15 -12.44 6.83 4.48
C GLU A 15 -12.48 5.52 3.68
N GLU A 16 -13.68 5.08 3.32
CA GLU A 16 -13.84 3.92 2.46
C GLU A 16 -13.41 4.26 1.03
N ARG A 17 -12.66 3.35 0.41
CA ARG A 17 -12.24 3.43 -0.99
C ARG A 17 -12.85 2.28 -1.76
N GLU A 18 -13.52 2.58 -2.87
CA GLU A 18 -13.97 1.54 -3.79
C GLU A 18 -12.77 0.98 -4.56
N ASP A 19 -12.42 -0.25 -4.26
CA ASP A 19 -11.21 -0.90 -4.74
C ASP A 19 -11.47 -2.37 -5.07
N PRO A 20 -11.26 -2.81 -6.32
CA PRO A 20 -11.53 -4.19 -6.73
C PRO A 20 -10.59 -5.22 -6.08
N ASN A 21 -9.49 -4.79 -5.49
CA ASN A 21 -8.55 -5.63 -4.75
C ASN A 21 -8.83 -5.68 -3.24
N ALA A 22 -9.88 -5.00 -2.76
CA ALA A 22 -10.25 -5.07 -1.35
C ALA A 22 -10.49 -6.53 -0.90
N GLY A 23 -9.83 -6.93 0.18
CA GLY A 23 -9.91 -8.30 0.71
C GLY A 23 -9.11 -9.35 -0.06
N LYS A 24 -8.34 -8.98 -1.08
CA LYS A 24 -7.54 -9.91 -1.87
C LYS A 24 -6.05 -9.84 -1.49
N PRO A 25 -5.39 -10.99 -1.24
CA PRO A 25 -3.97 -11.00 -0.92
C PRO A 25 -3.12 -10.71 -2.16
N ALA A 26 -2.19 -9.75 -2.05
CA ALA A 26 -1.32 -9.32 -3.14
C ALA A 26 -0.08 -10.23 -3.30
N ARG A 27 0.34 -10.46 -4.54
CA ARG A 27 1.58 -11.17 -4.91
C ARG A 27 2.34 -10.37 -5.94
N GLU A 28 3.66 -10.49 -5.94
CA GLU A 28 4.53 -9.77 -6.88
C GLU A 28 4.21 -10.14 -8.34
N TRP A 29 3.96 -11.43 -8.61
CA TRP A 29 3.84 -11.95 -9.96
C TRP A 29 2.38 -12.22 -10.36
N ASP A 30 2.02 -11.86 -11.59
CA ASP A 30 0.66 -11.99 -12.14
C ASP A 30 0.13 -13.44 -12.06
N ASP A 31 0.97 -14.44 -12.30
CA ASP A 31 0.60 -15.85 -12.24
C ASP A 31 0.36 -16.35 -10.81
N GLU A 32 0.92 -15.71 -9.79
CA GLU A 32 0.61 -16.01 -8.40
C GLU A 32 -0.73 -15.37 -7.98
N ASN A 33 -1.08 -14.24 -8.59
CA ASN A 33 -2.30 -13.51 -8.31
C ASN A 33 -3.57 -14.20 -8.85
N GLN A 34 -3.45 -15.14 -9.80
CA GLN A 34 -4.58 -15.93 -10.28
C GLN A 34 -5.29 -16.72 -9.16
N PHE A 35 -4.58 -17.05 -8.07
CA PHE A 35 -5.13 -17.78 -6.92
C PHE A 35 -5.85 -16.87 -5.92
N SER A 36 -5.49 -15.58 -5.88
CA SER A 36 -6.09 -14.59 -5.00
C SER A 36 -7.18 -13.75 -5.70
N GLY A 37 -7.18 -13.74 -7.03
CA GLY A 37 -7.98 -12.84 -7.85
C GLY A 37 -7.56 -11.38 -7.76
N TYR A 38 -6.38 -11.11 -7.18
CA TYR A 38 -5.80 -9.77 -7.08
C TYR A 38 -5.34 -9.32 -8.47
N VAL A 39 -5.51 -8.03 -8.78
CA VAL A 39 -5.08 -7.46 -10.07
C VAL A 39 -3.98 -6.43 -9.81
N PRO A 40 -2.72 -6.68 -10.19
CA PRO A 40 -1.65 -5.70 -10.00
C PRO A 40 -1.92 -4.40 -10.74
N ALA A 41 -1.63 -3.25 -10.11
CA ALA A 41 -1.97 -1.94 -10.67
C ALA A 41 -1.35 -1.70 -12.05
N PHE A 42 -0.15 -2.24 -12.26
CA PHE A 42 0.65 -2.04 -13.47
C PHE A 42 0.59 -3.20 -14.47
N SER A 43 -0.26 -4.20 -14.26
CA SER A 43 -0.56 -5.22 -15.28
C SER A 43 -1.49 -4.66 -16.34
N ASP A 44 -1.59 -5.31 -17.50
CA ASP A 44 -2.50 -4.88 -18.58
C ASP A 44 -3.97 -4.79 -18.10
N GLU A 45 -4.41 -5.73 -17.27
CA GLU A 45 -5.75 -5.71 -16.67
C GLU A 45 -5.90 -4.57 -15.67
N GLY A 46 -4.89 -4.33 -14.82
CA GLY A 46 -4.91 -3.22 -13.87
C GLY A 46 -4.97 -1.86 -14.54
N GLN A 47 -4.22 -1.67 -15.63
CA GLN A 47 -4.27 -0.46 -16.44
C GLN A 47 -5.63 -0.30 -17.14
N ALA A 48 -6.22 -1.38 -17.65
CA ALA A 48 -7.57 -1.34 -18.23
C ALA A 48 -8.66 -0.99 -17.20
N LEU A 49 -8.46 -1.38 -15.94
CA LEU A 49 -9.30 -1.01 -14.79
C LEU A 49 -8.94 0.37 -14.19
N GLY A 50 -7.93 1.06 -14.73
CA GLY A 50 -7.45 2.36 -14.28
C GLY A 50 -6.93 2.36 -12.84
N LEU A 51 -6.32 1.26 -12.40
CA LEU A 51 -5.85 1.08 -11.00
C LEU A 51 -4.68 2.00 -10.62
N ASP A 52 -3.94 2.52 -11.60
CA ASP A 52 -2.90 3.54 -11.43
C ASP A 52 -3.41 4.83 -10.77
N ARG A 53 -4.71 5.12 -10.86
CA ARG A 53 -5.35 6.24 -10.14
C ARG A 53 -5.04 6.26 -8.64
N PHE A 54 -4.80 5.09 -8.03
CA PHE A 54 -4.50 4.98 -6.60
C PHE A 54 -3.11 5.49 -6.23
N HIS A 55 -2.23 5.75 -7.19
CA HIS A 55 -0.95 6.41 -6.96
C HIS A 55 -1.10 7.81 -6.34
N ALA A 56 -2.24 8.47 -6.52
CA ALA A 56 -2.54 9.75 -5.88
C ALA A 56 -2.91 9.62 -4.39
N THR A 57 -3.23 8.41 -3.93
CA THR A 57 -3.66 8.11 -2.55
C THR A 57 -2.99 6.80 -2.07
N PRO A 58 -1.67 6.79 -1.90
CA PRO A 58 -0.90 5.58 -1.60
C PRO A 58 -1.06 5.11 -0.14
N HIS A 59 -1.72 5.90 0.72
CA HIS A 59 -1.98 5.53 2.11
C HIS A 59 -3.30 4.78 2.21
N HIS A 60 -3.25 3.46 2.40
CA HIS A 60 -4.45 2.64 2.45
C HIS A 60 -4.26 1.33 3.21
N LEU A 61 -5.37 0.81 3.72
CA LEU A 61 -5.46 -0.51 4.37
C LEU A 61 -6.03 -1.51 3.35
N GLY A 62 -5.18 -2.41 2.86
CA GLY A 62 -5.53 -3.39 1.84
C GLY A 62 -5.96 -2.75 0.51
N GLY A 63 -6.43 -3.57 -0.44
CA GLY A 63 -6.79 -3.07 -1.78
C GLY A 63 -5.61 -3.08 -2.73
N THR A 64 -5.62 -2.21 -3.73
CA THR A 64 -4.56 -2.09 -4.74
C THR A 64 -3.31 -1.45 -4.15
N MET A 65 -2.24 -2.23 -4.14
CA MET A 65 -0.88 -1.80 -3.82
C MET A 65 -0.31 -0.97 -4.97
N ILE A 66 0.48 0.06 -4.64
CA ILE A 66 1.27 0.87 -5.56
C ILE A 66 2.75 0.74 -5.17
N PRO A 67 3.32 -0.47 -5.28
CA PRO A 67 4.68 -0.71 -4.87
C PRO A 67 5.55 -0.23 -6.03
N VAL A 68 6.27 0.86 -5.82
CA VAL A 68 7.20 1.43 -6.81
C VAL A 68 8.21 0.37 -7.30
N GLN A 69 8.43 -0.70 -6.52
CA GLN A 69 9.28 -1.86 -6.79
C GLN A 69 8.58 -3.19 -6.41
N GLY A 70 9.31 -4.31 -6.40
CA GLY A 70 8.81 -5.61 -5.92
C GLY A 70 8.47 -5.61 -4.43
N TYR A 71 7.70 -6.61 -4.00
CA TYR A 71 7.18 -6.76 -2.64
C TYR A 71 6.91 -8.23 -2.30
N PRO A 72 7.00 -8.66 -1.03
CA PRO A 72 6.75 -10.04 -0.65
C PRO A 72 5.25 -10.40 -0.70
N PRO A 73 4.91 -11.70 -0.63
CA PRO A 73 3.53 -12.12 -0.44
C PRO A 73 2.95 -11.56 0.87
N PHE A 74 1.89 -10.77 0.74
CA PHE A 74 1.13 -10.17 1.83
C PHE A 74 -0.29 -10.73 1.93
N SER A 75 -0.86 -10.67 3.14
CA SER A 75 -2.28 -10.89 3.42
C SER A 75 -3.14 -9.74 2.87
N PRO A 76 -4.48 -9.85 2.87
CA PRO A 76 -5.34 -8.70 2.57
C PRO A 76 -5.29 -7.57 3.61
N TYR A 77 -4.68 -7.80 4.77
CA TYR A 77 -4.67 -6.89 5.92
C TYR A 77 -3.34 -6.13 6.04
N TYR A 78 -2.87 -5.57 4.93
CA TYR A 78 -1.66 -4.76 4.92
C TYR A 78 -2.00 -3.27 4.95
N PHE A 79 -1.03 -2.47 5.42
CA PHE A 79 -1.05 -1.02 5.36
C PHE A 79 0.09 -0.57 4.45
N GLU A 80 -0.23 0.11 3.36
CA GLU A 80 0.75 0.79 2.51
C GLU A 80 0.73 2.29 2.79
N PHE A 81 1.91 2.91 2.83
CA PHE A 81 2.04 4.34 3.11
C PHE A 81 3.34 4.94 2.55
N GLY A 82 3.23 6.13 1.94
CA GLY A 82 4.36 6.94 1.50
C GLY A 82 4.91 7.90 2.57
N GLU A 83 5.91 8.67 2.20
CA GLU A 83 6.65 9.61 3.06
C GLU A 83 5.75 10.72 3.64
N GLU A 84 4.66 11.09 2.96
CA GLU A 84 3.69 12.08 3.44
C GLU A 84 3.00 11.61 4.74
N PHE A 85 2.96 10.29 4.95
CA PHE A 85 2.46 9.68 6.17
C PHE A 85 3.59 9.52 7.18
N ALA A 86 3.57 10.39 8.20
CA ALA A 86 4.50 10.40 9.32
C ALA A 86 5.96 10.79 9.00
N CYS A 87 6.23 11.38 7.83
CA CYS A 87 7.54 11.92 7.45
C CYS A 87 8.69 10.89 7.50
N PHE A 88 8.38 9.61 7.28
CA PHE A 88 9.40 8.59 7.10
C PHE A 88 10.10 8.80 5.76
N ASN A 89 11.40 8.54 5.71
CA ASN A 89 12.17 8.61 4.46
C ASN A 89 12.25 7.20 3.86
N PHE A 90 11.58 7.01 2.73
CA PHE A 90 11.60 5.78 1.93
C PHE A 90 12.40 5.95 0.63
N GLY A 91 13.01 7.12 0.42
CA GLY A 91 13.70 7.46 -0.81
C GLY A 91 12.75 7.50 -1.99
N GLY A 92 11.59 8.16 -1.84
CA GLY A 92 10.64 8.42 -2.93
C GLY A 92 9.61 7.32 -3.21
N GLY A 93 9.50 6.30 -2.36
CA GLY A 93 8.51 5.23 -2.50
C GLY A 93 7.59 5.06 -1.29
N VAL A 94 7.27 3.80 -0.98
CA VAL A 94 6.24 3.42 0.00
C VAL A 94 6.74 2.30 0.91
N GLY A 95 6.29 2.32 2.17
CA GLY A 95 6.41 1.20 3.10
C GLY A 95 5.13 0.36 3.12
N GLN A 96 5.28 -0.95 3.26
CA GLN A 96 4.17 -1.88 3.43
C GLN A 96 4.32 -2.67 4.73
N VAL A 97 3.24 -2.74 5.51
CA VAL A 97 3.18 -3.51 6.76
C VAL A 97 1.98 -4.43 6.74
N ASP A 98 2.20 -5.73 6.78
CA ASP A 98 1.14 -6.72 6.93
C ASP A 98 0.85 -6.98 8.40
N LEU A 99 -0.36 -6.64 8.80
CA LEU A 99 -0.83 -6.68 10.18
C LEU A 99 -1.21 -8.10 10.62
N GLU A 100 -1.54 -8.99 9.68
CA GLU A 100 -1.88 -10.38 9.97
C GLU A 100 -0.61 -11.25 10.07
N GLN A 101 0.31 -11.07 9.12
CA GLN A 101 1.53 -11.88 9.03
C GLN A 101 2.73 -11.26 9.76
N MET A 102 2.59 -10.04 10.27
CA MET A 102 3.66 -9.29 10.96
C MET A 102 4.92 -9.12 10.09
N LYS A 103 4.71 -8.83 8.81
CA LYS A 103 5.78 -8.59 7.83
C LYS A 103 5.87 -7.10 7.50
N ILE A 104 7.07 -6.65 7.18
CA ILE A 104 7.33 -5.30 6.69
C ILE A 104 8.19 -5.39 5.44
N ASP A 105 7.93 -4.50 4.49
CA ASP A 105 8.80 -4.25 3.35
C ASP A 105 8.80 -2.76 2.99
N TRP A 106 9.74 -2.35 2.13
CA TRP A 106 9.76 -1.01 1.57
C TRP A 106 10.24 -1.03 0.13
N ALA A 107 9.61 -0.19 -0.70
CA ALA A 107 10.06 0.09 -2.05
C ALA A 107 10.58 1.54 -2.12
N CYS A 108 11.76 1.76 -2.71
CA CYS A 108 12.30 3.10 -2.99
C CYS A 108 12.25 3.45 -4.48
N GLY A 109 12.44 4.72 -4.86
CA GLY A 109 12.28 5.21 -6.23
C GLY A 109 13.17 6.39 -6.59
#